data_AF-A0A3B0Z1R1-F1
#
_entry.id   AF-A0A3B0Z1R1-F1
#
_cell.length_a   1.000
_cell.length_b   1.000
_cell.length_c   1.000
_cell.angle_alpha   90.00
_cell.angle_beta   90.00
_cell.angle_gamma   90.00
#
_symmetry.space_group_name_H-M   'P 1'
#
loop_
_entity.id
_entity.type
_entity.pdbx_description
1 polymer ?
#
loop_
_entity_poly.entity_id
_entity_poly.type
_entity_poly.pdbx_seq_one_letter_code
_entity_poly.pdbx_strand_id
1 'polypeptide(L)'
;MFTEGEFNINDLIRNLQQVVQQNCDIADAHHASDFSLCVYLLKMREYYRWETGKTYSDELSKNSISEWLCHKETTWETLEEMDLQSIEINNTSYDPYDADQINSEIVKHEYIYSSGLGLNCRPHFFLGTLLEKIEMDGHSIYISGTELARDLPAPPAFSVNKNIFIRKESVKRMVWEKIDEWRLETNHNTAFEKVFSQYDTNKELDKSLDKICDNEIVSMILHEQGELHAQTILGTDWQKMLADLPRSPAHFMVRAVRDHIADCYKTLPELFKQNKTESIHFYFGNFSSIRKKIFPVLIDYYQQWIETDNTAPLLSLLDNAFHHWSKLGKDIIDCWKEFGDNSAPYIEELVKQQSLNKTILNCDTLTNKHE
;
A
#
# COMPACT_ATOMS: atom_id res chain seq x y z
N MET A 1 9.82 52.40 5.04
CA MET A 1 10.47 51.16 5.50
C MET A 1 9.42 50.09 5.34
N PHE A 2 9.40 49.45 4.17
CA PHE A 2 8.38 48.47 3.81
C PHE A 2 8.64 47.21 4.63
N THR A 3 7.68 46.81 5.45
CA THR A 3 7.67 45.51 6.10
C THR A 3 7.47 44.46 5.02
N GLU A 4 8.46 43.57 4.87
CA GLU A 4 8.38 42.37 4.04
C GLU A 4 7.09 41.60 4.38
N GLY A 5 6.43 41.09 3.34
CA GLY A 5 5.09 40.54 3.39
C GLY A 5 4.94 39.41 4.40
N GLU A 6 3.86 39.45 5.18
CA GLU A 6 3.46 38.32 6.01
C GLU A 6 3.30 37.08 5.14
N PHE A 7 4.05 36.04 5.47
CA PHE A 7 3.90 34.71 4.91
C PHE A 7 2.47 34.21 5.18
N ASN A 8 1.65 34.14 4.12
CA ASN A 8 0.30 33.59 4.21
C ASN A 8 0.35 32.09 3.91
N ILE A 9 0.30 31.28 4.98
CA ILE A 9 0.27 29.82 4.87
C ILE A 9 -0.84 29.31 3.95
N ASN A 10 -2.00 29.96 3.91
CA ASN A 10 -3.11 29.53 3.05
C ASN A 10 -2.78 29.69 1.56
N ASP A 11 -2.06 30.74 1.19
CA ASP A 11 -1.64 30.95 -0.20
C ASP A 11 -0.51 29.98 -0.57
N LEU A 12 0.43 29.70 0.35
CA LEU A 12 1.43 28.66 0.15
C LEU A 12 0.75 27.31 -0.12
N ILE A 13 -0.17 26.88 0.75
CA ILE A 13 -0.81 25.57 0.64
C ILE A 13 -1.66 25.48 -0.62
N ARG A 14 -2.35 26.55 -1.03
CA ARG A 14 -3.09 26.57 -2.30
C ARG A 14 -2.15 26.39 -3.50
N ASN A 15 -0.99 27.05 -3.51
CA ASN A 15 -0.01 26.90 -4.58
C ASN A 15 0.59 25.47 -4.59
N LEU A 16 0.94 24.94 -3.42
CA LEU A 16 1.41 23.56 -3.29
C LEU A 16 0.37 22.56 -3.78
N GLN A 17 -0.90 22.74 -3.42
CA GLN A 17 -1.97 21.89 -3.88
C GLN A 17 -2.04 21.85 -5.41
N GLN A 18 -1.95 23.00 -6.08
CA GLN A 18 -1.98 23.07 -7.55
C GLN A 18 -0.78 22.36 -8.19
N VAL A 19 0.44 22.66 -7.74
CA VAL A 19 1.66 22.07 -8.32
C VAL A 19 1.74 20.57 -8.06
N VAL A 20 1.41 20.14 -6.84
CA VAL A 20 1.42 18.71 -6.49
C VAL A 20 0.35 17.97 -7.28
N GLN A 21 -0.87 18.53 -7.40
CA GLN A 21 -1.92 17.92 -8.20
C GLN A 21 -1.54 17.84 -9.68
N GLN A 22 -0.87 18.86 -10.22
CA GLN A 22 -0.36 18.83 -11.59
C GLN A 22 0.69 17.71 -11.78
N ASN A 23 1.61 17.53 -10.84
CA ASN A 23 2.57 16.42 -10.87
C ASN A 23 1.88 15.05 -10.74
N CYS A 24 0.81 14.94 -9.94
CA CYS A 24 -0.04 13.75 -9.91
C CYS A 24 -0.66 13.47 -11.28
N ASP A 25 -1.26 14.49 -11.91
CA ASP A 25 -1.92 14.35 -13.20
C ASP A 25 -0.94 14.03 -14.35
N ILE A 26 0.28 14.59 -14.32
CA ILE A 26 1.37 14.23 -15.25
C ILE A 26 1.76 12.75 -15.06
N ALA A 27 2.00 12.33 -13.81
CA ALA A 27 2.33 10.94 -13.51
C ALA A 27 1.20 9.97 -13.91
N ASP A 28 -0.06 10.38 -13.72
CA ASP A 28 -1.22 9.62 -14.12
C ASP A 28 -1.37 9.53 -15.64
N ALA A 29 -1.15 10.63 -16.37
CA ALA A 29 -1.17 10.67 -17.84
C ALA A 29 -0.16 9.67 -18.43
N HIS A 30 1.08 9.67 -17.94
CA HIS A 30 2.12 8.75 -18.41
C HIS A 30 1.82 7.27 -18.12
N HIS A 31 1.01 6.97 -17.09
CA HIS A 31 0.84 5.62 -16.55
C HIS A 31 -0.63 5.14 -16.52
N ALA A 32 -1.57 5.85 -17.13
CA ALA A 32 -2.98 5.44 -17.12
C ALA A 32 -3.20 4.10 -17.84
N SER A 33 -2.45 3.89 -18.93
CA SER A 33 -2.49 2.67 -19.75
C SER A 33 -1.93 1.42 -19.06
N ASP A 34 -1.28 1.56 -17.91
CA ASP A 34 -0.78 0.43 -17.12
C ASP A 34 -1.90 -0.42 -16.48
N PHE A 35 -3.11 0.14 -16.38
CA PHE A 35 -4.27 -0.53 -15.82
C PHE A 35 -5.07 -1.29 -16.89
N SER A 36 -5.68 -2.41 -16.49
CA SER A 36 -6.74 -2.99 -17.32
C SER A 36 -7.96 -2.07 -17.30
N LEU A 37 -8.78 -2.08 -18.35
CA LEU A 37 -9.95 -1.20 -18.49
C LEU A 37 -10.88 -1.24 -17.28
N CYS A 38 -11.18 -2.43 -16.73
CA CYS A 38 -12.06 -2.55 -15.57
C CYS A 38 -11.45 -1.90 -14.32
N VAL A 39 -10.14 -2.10 -14.08
CA VAL A 39 -9.43 -1.52 -12.94
C VAL A 39 -9.33 0.00 -13.09
N TYR A 40 -9.03 0.47 -14.30
CA TYR A 40 -8.99 1.88 -14.65
C TYR A 40 -10.32 2.57 -14.35
N LEU A 41 -11.45 2.03 -14.86
CA LEU A 41 -12.77 2.61 -14.64
C LEU A 41 -13.19 2.64 -13.17
N LEU A 42 -12.86 1.60 -12.39
CA LEU A 42 -13.08 1.61 -10.94
C LEU A 42 -12.28 2.71 -10.25
N LYS A 43 -10.99 2.86 -10.59
CA LYS A 43 -10.15 3.92 -10.04
C LYS A 43 -10.66 5.32 -10.42
N MET A 44 -11.06 5.52 -11.68
CA MET A 44 -11.61 6.79 -12.15
C MET A 44 -12.91 7.16 -11.43
N ARG A 45 -13.77 6.18 -11.14
CA ARG A 45 -14.99 6.39 -10.35
C ARG A 45 -14.67 6.91 -8.94
N GLU A 46 -13.70 6.30 -8.26
CA GLU A 46 -13.31 6.75 -6.91
C GLU A 46 -12.49 8.05 -6.94
N TYR A 47 -11.79 8.34 -8.04
CA TYR A 47 -11.10 9.62 -8.23
C TYR A 47 -12.09 10.76 -8.46
N TYR A 48 -13.14 10.53 -9.26
CA TYR A 48 -14.28 11.46 -9.38
C TYR A 48 -14.94 11.74 -8.04
N ARG A 49 -15.18 10.68 -7.23
CA ARG A 49 -15.76 10.82 -5.89
C ARG A 49 -14.93 11.76 -5.02
N TRP A 50 -13.61 11.55 -5.00
CA TRP A 50 -12.67 12.41 -4.27
C TRP A 50 -12.68 13.86 -4.78
N GLU A 51 -12.47 14.06 -6.09
CA GLU A 51 -12.33 15.40 -6.67
C GLU A 51 -13.61 16.24 -6.52
N THR A 52 -14.77 15.60 -6.50
CA THR A 52 -16.07 16.27 -6.32
C THR A 52 -16.56 16.32 -4.88
N GLY A 53 -15.77 15.84 -3.91
CA GLY A 53 -16.11 15.86 -2.48
C GLY A 53 -17.33 15.01 -2.12
N LYS A 54 -17.60 13.93 -2.85
CA LYS A 54 -18.76 13.06 -2.64
C LYS A 54 -18.50 12.00 -1.57
N THR A 55 -19.47 11.75 -0.70
CA THR A 55 -19.41 10.72 0.36
C THR A 55 -19.66 9.33 -0.21
N TYR A 56 -19.20 8.25 0.42
CA TYR A 56 -19.41 6.88 -0.09
C TYR A 56 -20.89 6.45 -0.19
N SER A 57 -21.78 7.15 0.54
CA SER A 57 -23.24 6.95 0.46
C SER A 57 -23.88 7.64 -0.75
N ASP A 58 -23.18 8.58 -1.39
CA ASP A 58 -23.72 9.32 -2.52
C ASP A 58 -23.86 8.43 -3.76
N GLU A 59 -25.04 8.45 -4.37
CA GLU A 59 -25.26 7.91 -5.70
C GLU A 59 -24.49 8.72 -6.75
N LEU A 60 -23.77 8.01 -7.62
CA LEU A 60 -23.01 8.63 -8.69
C LEU A 60 -23.77 8.55 -10.01
N SER A 61 -24.09 9.71 -10.58
CA SER A 61 -24.71 9.82 -11.90
C SER A 61 -23.76 9.30 -12.98
N LYS A 62 -24.21 8.32 -13.77
CA LYS A 62 -23.44 7.77 -14.91
C LYS A 62 -23.07 8.85 -15.92
N ASN A 63 -23.99 9.77 -16.22
CA ASN A 63 -23.74 10.85 -17.19
C ASN A 63 -22.67 11.81 -16.67
N SER A 64 -22.76 12.20 -15.39
CA SER A 64 -21.79 13.12 -14.79
C SER A 64 -20.39 12.51 -14.70
N ILE A 65 -20.29 11.22 -14.34
CA ILE A 65 -19.00 10.50 -14.38
C ILE A 65 -18.47 10.43 -15.81
N SER A 66 -19.31 10.12 -16.79
CA SER A 66 -18.87 10.00 -18.19
C SER A 66 -18.36 11.34 -18.74
N GLU A 67 -19.07 12.44 -18.49
CA GLU A 67 -18.66 13.79 -18.90
C GLU A 67 -17.34 14.19 -18.23
N TRP A 68 -17.22 13.95 -16.92
CA TRP A 68 -16.01 14.21 -16.16
C TRP A 68 -14.82 13.37 -16.66
N LEU A 69 -15.04 12.08 -16.93
CA LEU A 69 -14.02 11.15 -17.42
C LEU A 69 -13.44 11.65 -18.73
N CYS A 70 -14.29 12.01 -19.70
CA CYS A 70 -13.84 12.56 -20.98
C CYS A 70 -13.03 13.85 -20.80
N HIS A 71 -13.44 14.73 -19.87
CA HIS A 71 -12.70 15.96 -19.59
C HIS A 71 -11.33 15.68 -18.94
N LYS A 72 -11.27 14.74 -17.98
CA LYS A 72 -10.03 14.33 -17.33
C LYS A 72 -9.05 13.72 -18.33
N GLU A 73 -9.53 12.82 -19.20
CA GLU A 73 -8.73 12.21 -20.26
C GLU A 73 -8.21 13.25 -21.26
N THR A 74 -9.06 14.17 -21.73
CA THR A 74 -8.63 15.29 -22.59
C THR A 74 -7.57 16.16 -21.90
N THR A 75 -7.67 16.36 -20.59
CA THR A 75 -6.67 17.10 -19.83
C THR A 75 -5.34 16.34 -19.79
N TRP A 76 -5.37 15.05 -19.49
CA TRP A 76 -4.18 14.21 -19.44
C TRP A 76 -3.47 14.10 -20.79
N GLU A 77 -4.20 14.05 -21.92
CA GLU A 77 -3.61 14.12 -23.26
C GLU A 77 -2.71 15.35 -23.45
N THR A 78 -3.03 16.48 -22.78
CA THR A 78 -2.19 17.70 -22.86
C THR A 78 -0.95 17.64 -21.96
N LEU A 79 -0.89 16.68 -21.04
CA LEU A 79 0.18 16.52 -20.04
C LEU A 79 1.16 15.40 -20.39
N GLU A 80 0.86 14.53 -21.37
CA GLU A 80 1.67 13.35 -21.72
C GLU A 80 3.12 13.67 -22.12
N GLU A 81 3.39 14.89 -22.57
CA GLU A 81 4.71 15.35 -22.99
C GLU A 81 5.33 16.36 -21.99
N MET A 82 4.71 16.53 -20.82
CA MET A 82 5.18 17.46 -19.80
C MET A 82 6.09 16.76 -18.78
N ASP A 83 7.17 17.46 -18.43
CA ASP A 83 8.01 17.07 -17.30
C ASP A 83 7.37 17.45 -15.96
N LEU A 84 7.74 16.72 -14.91
CA LEU A 84 7.38 17.05 -13.54
C LEU A 84 7.90 18.44 -13.17
N GLN A 85 7.08 19.20 -12.45
CA GLN A 85 7.39 20.55 -12.01
C GLN A 85 8.10 20.55 -10.65
N SER A 86 9.03 21.50 -10.47
CA SER A 86 9.63 21.81 -9.18
C SER A 86 8.60 22.39 -8.22
N ILE A 87 8.84 22.17 -6.93
CA ILE A 87 7.97 22.69 -5.86
C ILE A 87 8.60 23.97 -5.30
N GLU A 88 7.89 25.09 -5.38
CA GLU A 88 8.37 26.39 -4.91
C GLU A 88 7.82 26.71 -3.51
N ILE A 89 8.70 26.86 -2.52
CA ILE A 89 8.34 27.29 -1.15
C ILE A 89 9.31 28.40 -0.72
N ASN A 90 8.77 29.57 -0.35
CA ASN A 90 9.56 30.71 0.12
C ASN A 90 10.72 31.11 -0.83
N ASN A 91 10.45 31.16 -2.14
CA ASN A 91 11.42 31.42 -3.21
C ASN A 91 12.56 30.39 -3.30
N THR A 92 12.39 29.22 -2.70
CA THR A 92 13.29 28.08 -2.85
C THR A 92 12.60 27.02 -3.69
N SER A 93 13.31 26.56 -4.71
CA SER A 93 12.88 25.51 -5.63
C SER A 93 13.35 24.15 -5.13
N TYR A 94 12.43 23.22 -4.97
CA TYR A 94 12.68 21.85 -4.53
C TYR A 94 12.41 20.86 -5.66
N ASP A 95 13.22 19.80 -5.72
CA ASP A 95 12.93 18.63 -6.54
C ASP A 95 11.64 17.96 -6.03
N PRO A 96 10.71 17.54 -6.92
CA PRO A 96 9.44 16.92 -6.49
C PRO A 96 9.63 15.60 -5.74
N TYR A 97 10.81 14.97 -5.79
CA TYR A 97 11.10 13.78 -4.98
C TYR A 97 11.71 14.09 -3.60
N ASP A 98 12.05 15.36 -3.31
CA ASP A 98 12.66 15.76 -2.03
C ASP A 98 11.61 16.04 -0.95
N ALA A 99 10.88 14.99 -0.57
CA ALA A 99 9.86 15.09 0.47
C ALA A 99 10.42 15.51 1.82
N ASP A 100 11.67 15.17 2.15
CA ASP A 100 12.27 15.53 3.43
C ASP A 100 12.45 17.05 3.56
N GLN A 101 12.99 17.71 2.53
CA GLN A 101 13.14 19.17 2.54
C GLN A 101 11.80 19.89 2.49
N ILE A 102 10.87 19.45 1.63
CA ILE A 102 9.52 20.03 1.55
C ILE A 102 8.80 19.93 2.92
N ASN A 103 8.84 18.75 3.55
CA ASN A 103 8.20 18.53 4.85
C ASN A 103 8.82 19.34 5.98
N SER A 104 10.10 19.67 5.91
CA SER A 104 10.75 20.56 6.90
C SER A 104 10.09 21.96 6.95
N GLU A 105 9.45 22.37 5.85
CA GLU A 105 8.74 23.65 5.75
C GLU A 105 7.25 23.57 6.10
N ILE A 106 6.57 22.46 5.80
CA ILE A 106 5.09 22.39 5.90
C ILE A 106 4.56 21.62 7.11
N VAL A 107 5.36 20.71 7.71
CA VAL A 107 4.92 19.90 8.87
C VAL A 107 4.59 20.77 10.08
N LYS A 108 5.32 21.86 10.30
CA LYS A 108 5.06 22.85 11.36
C LYS A 108 3.69 23.55 11.22
N HIS A 109 3.05 23.41 10.07
CA HIS A 109 1.75 23.97 9.73
C HIS A 109 0.66 22.91 9.60
N GLU A 110 0.88 21.68 10.11
CA GLU A 110 -0.09 20.58 10.08
C GLU A 110 -0.42 20.09 8.65
N TYR A 111 0.55 20.14 7.74
CA TYR A 111 0.48 19.53 6.41
C TYR A 111 1.63 18.55 6.18
N ILE A 112 1.41 17.61 5.29
CA ILE A 112 2.40 16.59 4.94
C ILE A 112 2.39 16.32 3.43
N TYR A 113 3.59 16.17 2.90
CA TYR A 113 3.85 15.81 1.51
C TYR A 113 4.56 14.46 1.45
N SER A 114 4.23 13.64 0.45
CA SER A 114 4.95 12.40 0.16
C SER A 114 5.17 12.28 -1.33
N SER A 115 6.34 11.76 -1.69
CA SER A 115 6.74 11.47 -3.06
C SER A 115 7.53 10.18 -3.14
N GLY A 116 7.45 9.46 -4.26
CA GLY A 116 8.34 8.32 -4.51
C GLY A 116 7.95 7.50 -5.73
N LEU A 117 8.55 6.32 -5.84
CA LEU A 117 8.35 5.42 -6.98
C LEU A 117 7.62 4.15 -6.56
N GLY A 118 6.51 3.87 -7.22
CA GLY A 118 5.67 2.70 -6.99
C GLY A 118 6.01 1.53 -7.92
N LEU A 119 4.97 0.75 -8.23
CA LEU A 119 5.07 -0.33 -9.21
C LEU A 119 5.47 0.24 -10.58
N ASN A 120 6.35 -0.46 -11.30
CA ASN A 120 6.92 -0.04 -12.60
C ASN A 120 7.64 1.32 -12.58
N CYS A 121 8.18 1.73 -11.42
CA CYS A 121 8.80 3.04 -11.23
C CYS A 121 7.84 4.22 -11.53
N ARG A 122 6.53 4.00 -11.39
CA ARG A 122 5.54 5.07 -11.51
C ARG A 122 5.77 6.11 -10.40
N PRO A 123 5.89 7.41 -10.74
CA PRO A 123 5.90 8.46 -9.74
C PRO A 123 4.58 8.53 -8.97
N HIS A 124 4.68 8.70 -7.66
CA HIS A 124 3.57 8.95 -6.75
C HIS A 124 3.79 10.25 -6.01
N PHE A 125 2.76 11.07 -5.93
CA PHE A 125 2.78 12.33 -5.22
C PHE A 125 1.51 12.50 -4.39
N PHE A 126 1.65 13.18 -3.26
CA PHE A 126 0.58 13.34 -2.30
C PHE A 126 0.79 14.60 -1.47
N LEU A 127 -0.27 15.37 -1.25
CA LEU A 127 -0.32 16.44 -0.26
C LEU A 127 -1.60 16.31 0.56
N GLY A 128 -1.49 16.41 1.88
CA GLY A 128 -2.65 16.39 2.77
C GLY A 128 -2.41 17.07 4.10
N THR A 129 -3.46 17.10 4.93
CA THR A 129 -3.32 17.53 6.33
C THR A 129 -2.59 16.47 7.14
N LEU A 130 -1.77 16.88 8.11
CA LEU A 130 -1.10 16.00 9.05
C LEU A 130 -1.97 15.84 10.30
N LEU A 131 -2.39 14.61 10.60
CA LEU A 131 -3.16 14.31 11.81
C LEU A 131 -2.25 13.93 12.97
N GLU A 132 -1.25 13.10 12.69
CA GLU A 132 -0.37 12.56 13.72
C GLU A 132 1.02 12.29 13.16
N LYS A 133 2.03 12.57 13.98
CA LYS A 133 3.42 12.18 13.75
C LYS A 133 3.88 11.30 14.91
N ILE A 134 4.35 10.10 14.59
CA ILE A 134 4.85 9.12 15.56
C ILE A 134 6.32 8.84 15.26
N GLU A 135 7.18 8.91 16.26
CA GLU A 135 8.58 8.49 16.15
C GLU A 135 8.74 7.14 16.84
N MET A 136 9.15 6.10 16.11
CA MET A 136 9.27 4.74 16.64
C MET A 136 10.37 3.95 15.95
N ASP A 137 11.23 3.28 16.72
CA ASP A 137 12.31 2.40 16.23
C ASP A 137 13.22 3.05 15.17
N GLY A 138 13.43 4.37 15.25
CA GLY A 138 14.25 5.13 14.29
C GLY A 138 13.55 5.45 12.96
N HIS A 139 12.23 5.27 12.89
CA HIS A 139 11.36 5.62 11.78
C HIS A 139 10.39 6.72 12.18
N SER A 140 10.05 7.58 11.23
CA SER A 140 8.98 8.57 11.40
C SER A 140 7.73 8.09 10.66
N ILE A 141 6.62 7.99 11.38
CA ILE A 141 5.32 7.62 10.82
C ILE A 141 4.46 8.88 10.77
N TYR A 142 3.95 9.20 9.59
CA TYR A 142 3.06 10.33 9.35
C TYR A 142 1.69 9.80 8.97
N ILE A 143 0.67 10.13 9.76
CA ILE A 143 -0.72 9.80 9.44
C ILE A 143 -1.37 11.07 8.91
N SER A 144 -1.76 11.05 7.64
CA SER A 144 -2.43 12.16 6.98
C SER A 144 -3.94 12.02 7.02
N GLY A 145 -4.64 13.15 7.04
CA GLY A 145 -6.09 13.27 7.03
C GLY A 145 -6.61 13.55 5.63
N THR A 146 -7.16 14.74 5.45
CA THR A 146 -7.73 15.22 4.18
C THR A 146 -6.67 15.31 3.11
N GLU A 147 -6.94 14.71 1.96
CA GLU A 147 -6.05 14.75 0.80
C GLU A 147 -6.36 16.02 -0.03
N LEU A 148 -5.38 16.91 -0.12
CA LEU A 148 -5.48 18.15 -0.90
C LEU A 148 -5.11 17.91 -2.37
N ALA A 149 -4.14 17.03 -2.59
CA ALA A 149 -3.73 16.58 -3.93
C ALA A 149 -3.37 15.09 -3.88
N ARG A 150 -3.75 14.35 -4.92
CA ARG A 150 -3.41 12.93 -5.05
C ARG A 150 -3.39 12.44 -6.48
N ASP A 151 -2.64 11.36 -6.67
CA ASP A 151 -2.68 10.53 -7.85
C ASP A 151 -3.89 9.57 -7.89
N LEU A 152 -4.19 9.05 -9.09
CA LEU A 152 -5.25 8.09 -9.35
C LEU A 152 -5.10 6.80 -8.51
N PRO A 153 -3.89 6.19 -8.36
CA PRO A 153 -3.73 4.97 -7.60
C PRO A 153 -4.01 5.17 -6.11
N ALA A 154 -3.57 6.30 -5.54
CA ALA A 154 -3.68 6.69 -4.15
C ALA A 154 -3.39 5.54 -3.17
N PRO A 155 -2.14 5.03 -3.13
CA PRO A 155 -1.81 3.94 -2.22
C PRO A 155 -2.08 4.37 -0.76
N PRO A 156 -2.73 3.52 0.06
CA PRO A 156 -3.12 3.88 1.43
C PRO A 156 -1.94 4.01 2.39
N ALA A 157 -0.85 3.30 2.10
CA ALA A 157 0.39 3.34 2.84
C ALA A 157 1.56 3.35 1.85
N PHE A 158 2.63 4.05 2.20
CA PHE A 158 3.83 4.13 1.39
C PHE A 158 5.05 4.43 2.26
N SER A 159 6.13 3.66 2.08
CA SER A 159 7.39 3.87 2.79
C SER A 159 8.48 4.38 1.86
N VAL A 160 9.18 5.43 2.30
CA VAL A 160 10.35 5.99 1.61
C VAL A 160 11.44 6.25 2.63
N ASN A 161 12.62 5.69 2.39
CA ASN A 161 13.75 5.75 3.31
C ASN A 161 13.37 5.23 4.70
N LYS A 162 13.24 6.13 5.69
CA LYS A 162 12.84 5.81 7.08
C LYS A 162 11.47 6.38 7.44
N ASN A 163 10.77 6.95 6.46
CA ASN A 163 9.47 7.57 6.66
C ASN A 163 8.37 6.63 6.17
N ILE A 164 7.35 6.45 6.98
CA ILE A 164 6.12 5.72 6.65
C ILE A 164 5.00 6.74 6.55
N PHE A 165 4.32 6.79 5.42
CA PHE A 165 3.18 7.68 5.19
C PHE A 165 1.91 6.84 5.13
N ILE A 166 0.97 7.10 6.04
CA ILE A 166 -0.36 6.48 6.07
C ILE A 166 -1.40 7.51 5.70
N ARG A 167 -2.16 7.24 4.64
CA ARG A 167 -3.15 8.15 4.08
C ARG A 167 -4.56 7.77 4.52
N LYS A 168 -5.04 8.30 5.65
CA LYS A 168 -6.32 7.87 6.27
C LYS A 168 -7.50 7.91 5.30
N GLU A 169 -7.60 8.92 4.45
CA GLU A 169 -8.67 9.00 3.44
C GLU A 169 -8.56 7.90 2.38
N SER A 170 -7.35 7.57 1.92
CA SER A 170 -7.08 6.44 1.02
C SER A 170 -7.30 5.08 1.69
N VAL A 171 -7.01 4.94 2.99
CA VAL A 171 -7.38 3.76 3.78
C VAL A 171 -8.91 3.61 3.81
N LYS A 172 -9.63 4.70 4.09
CA LYS A 172 -11.10 4.73 4.11
C LYS A 172 -11.69 4.29 2.76
N ARG A 173 -11.11 4.77 1.63
CA ARG A 173 -11.48 4.31 0.28
C ARG A 173 -11.26 2.81 0.12
N MET A 174 -10.08 2.31 0.50
CA MET A 174 -9.75 0.89 0.39
C MET A 174 -10.73 0.02 1.20
N VAL A 175 -11.07 0.42 2.43
CA VAL A 175 -12.06 -0.28 3.26
C VAL A 175 -13.44 -0.26 2.59
N TRP A 176 -13.85 0.89 2.05
CA TRP A 176 -15.10 1.01 1.30
C TRP A 176 -15.15 0.03 0.12
N GLU A 177 -14.10 -0.03 -0.70
CA GLU A 177 -14.01 -0.97 -1.81
C GLU A 177 -14.19 -2.43 -1.34
N LYS A 178 -13.61 -2.79 -0.19
CA LYS A 178 -13.78 -4.14 0.38
C LYS A 178 -15.18 -4.42 0.91
N ILE A 179 -15.86 -3.42 1.46
CA ILE A 179 -17.28 -3.55 1.85
C ILE A 179 -18.16 -3.72 0.60
N ASP A 180 -17.91 -2.93 -0.45
CA ASP A 180 -18.67 -3.00 -1.71
C ASP A 180 -18.47 -4.36 -2.40
N GLU A 181 -17.22 -4.85 -2.47
CA GLU A 181 -16.90 -6.20 -2.94
C GLU A 181 -17.63 -7.28 -2.11
N TRP A 182 -17.51 -7.23 -0.78
CA TRP A 182 -18.15 -8.20 0.12
C TRP A 182 -19.67 -8.24 -0.01
N ARG A 183 -20.34 -7.09 -0.21
CA ARG A 183 -21.79 -7.03 -0.42
C ARG A 183 -22.28 -7.77 -1.67
N LEU A 184 -21.39 -7.98 -2.64
CA LEU A 184 -21.67 -8.72 -3.86
C LEU A 184 -21.37 -10.22 -3.73
N GLU A 185 -20.66 -10.63 -2.66
CA GLU A 185 -20.35 -12.04 -2.42
C GLU A 185 -21.60 -12.82 -1.99
N THR A 186 -21.75 -14.02 -2.55
CA THR A 186 -22.82 -14.96 -2.16
C THR A 186 -22.34 -16.03 -1.17
N ASN A 187 -21.03 -16.08 -0.91
CA ASN A 187 -20.44 -17.03 0.02
C ASN A 187 -20.58 -16.52 1.46
N HIS A 188 -20.97 -17.43 2.36
CA HIS A 188 -21.02 -17.15 3.79
C HIS A 188 -19.77 -17.69 4.51
N ASN A 189 -19.57 -17.21 5.74
CA ASN A 189 -18.47 -17.49 6.65
C ASN A 189 -17.08 -17.04 6.15
N THR A 190 -17.02 -15.99 5.34
CA THR A 190 -15.74 -15.44 4.84
C THR A 190 -14.99 -14.67 5.94
N ALA A 191 -13.71 -14.34 5.69
CA ALA A 191 -12.94 -13.51 6.60
C ALA A 191 -13.50 -12.09 6.68
N PHE A 192 -13.91 -11.51 5.55
CA PHE A 192 -14.57 -10.20 5.52
C PHE A 192 -15.93 -10.20 6.22
N GLU A 193 -16.72 -11.27 6.12
CA GLU A 193 -17.97 -11.35 6.88
C GLU A 193 -17.71 -11.28 8.40
N LYS A 194 -16.64 -11.91 8.91
CA LYS A 194 -16.26 -11.83 10.33
C LYS A 194 -15.88 -10.42 10.78
N VAL A 195 -15.43 -9.57 9.86
CA VAL A 195 -15.16 -8.14 10.14
C VAL A 195 -16.43 -7.33 10.00
N PHE A 196 -17.01 -7.29 8.80
CA PHE A 196 -18.04 -6.33 8.45
C PHE A 196 -19.40 -6.59 9.10
N SER A 197 -19.69 -7.82 9.54
CA SER A 197 -20.91 -8.11 10.32
C SER A 197 -20.91 -7.46 11.71
N GLN A 198 -19.77 -6.98 12.20
CA GLN A 198 -19.67 -6.26 13.48
C GLN A 198 -20.05 -4.78 13.38
N TYR A 199 -20.26 -4.27 12.17
CA TYR A 199 -20.50 -2.86 11.88
C TYR A 199 -21.86 -2.65 11.19
N ASP A 200 -22.59 -1.59 11.57
CA ASP A 200 -23.83 -1.21 10.87
C ASP A 200 -23.51 -0.39 9.61
N THR A 201 -22.90 -1.05 8.62
CA THR A 201 -22.51 -0.41 7.35
C THR A 201 -23.71 0.02 6.50
N ASN A 202 -24.93 -0.40 6.85
CA ASN A 202 -26.15 -0.04 6.14
C ASN A 202 -26.75 1.28 6.63
N LYS A 203 -26.70 1.55 7.94
CA LYS A 203 -27.28 2.79 8.52
C LYS A 203 -26.22 3.82 8.93
N GLU A 204 -25.05 3.37 9.34
CA GLU A 204 -23.96 4.22 9.84
C GLU A 204 -22.67 3.98 9.02
N LEU A 205 -22.75 4.07 7.68
CA LEU A 205 -21.62 3.75 6.79
C LEU A 205 -20.37 4.57 7.13
N ASP A 206 -20.45 5.91 7.17
CA ASP A 206 -19.28 6.77 7.37
C ASP A 206 -18.59 6.51 8.71
N LYS A 207 -19.37 6.34 9.78
CA LYS A 207 -18.88 6.03 11.12
C LYS A 207 -18.28 4.62 11.20
N SER A 208 -18.86 3.65 10.48
CA SER A 208 -18.32 2.30 10.39
C SER A 208 -16.99 2.31 9.65
N LEU A 209 -16.91 3.04 8.53
CA LEU A 209 -15.68 3.21 7.76
C LEU A 209 -14.58 3.86 8.61
N ASP A 210 -14.88 4.92 9.37
CA ASP A 210 -13.89 5.57 10.23
C ASP A 210 -13.32 4.61 11.28
N LYS A 211 -14.18 3.81 11.94
CA LYS A 211 -13.73 2.82 12.93
C LYS A 211 -12.87 1.71 12.34
N ILE A 212 -13.30 1.12 11.21
CA ILE A 212 -12.53 0.08 10.54
C ILE A 212 -11.19 0.67 10.07
N CYS A 213 -11.22 1.87 9.50
CA CYS A 213 -10.01 2.58 9.08
C CYS A 213 -9.03 2.78 10.23
N ASP A 214 -9.48 3.26 11.39
CA ASP A 214 -8.63 3.46 12.56
C ASP A 214 -8.02 2.15 13.07
N ASN A 215 -8.75 1.04 13.00
CA ASN A 215 -8.23 -0.28 13.32
C ASN A 215 -7.16 -0.75 12.31
N GLU A 216 -7.43 -0.59 11.02
CA GLU A 216 -6.56 -1.11 9.96
C GLU A 216 -5.32 -0.25 9.70
N ILE A 217 -5.30 1.02 10.10
CA ILE A 217 -4.08 1.84 10.13
C ILE A 217 -2.97 1.14 10.92
N VAL A 218 -3.30 0.49 12.05
CA VAL A 218 -2.32 -0.26 12.85
C VAL A 218 -1.73 -1.41 12.04
N SER A 219 -2.57 -2.18 11.34
CA SER A 219 -2.14 -3.29 10.48
C SER A 219 -1.21 -2.82 9.37
N MET A 220 -1.53 -1.69 8.73
CA MET A 220 -0.68 -1.09 7.70
C MET A 220 0.66 -0.63 8.24
N ILE A 221 0.69 0.05 9.39
CA ILE A 221 1.96 0.45 10.03
C ILE A 221 2.84 -0.78 10.28
N LEU A 222 2.26 -1.87 10.80
CA LEU A 222 3.02 -3.10 11.05
C LEU A 222 3.57 -3.72 9.75
N HIS A 223 2.79 -3.70 8.66
CA HIS A 223 3.23 -4.17 7.35
C HIS A 223 4.38 -3.33 6.80
N GLU A 224 4.26 -2.01 6.79
CA GLU A 224 5.30 -1.09 6.33
C GLU A 224 6.60 -1.25 7.14
N GLN A 225 6.50 -1.41 8.46
CA GLN A 225 7.66 -1.73 9.31
C GLN A 225 8.28 -3.09 8.96
N GLY A 226 7.46 -4.08 8.64
CA GLY A 226 7.91 -5.37 8.14
C GLY A 226 8.65 -5.23 6.80
N GLU A 227 8.17 -4.40 5.88
CA GLU A 227 8.81 -4.16 4.59
C GLU A 227 10.18 -3.49 4.75
N LEU A 228 10.30 -2.50 5.64
CA LEU A 228 11.58 -1.85 5.95
C LEU A 228 12.59 -2.85 6.56
N HIS A 229 12.11 -3.78 7.39
CA HIS A 229 12.95 -4.86 7.90
C HIS A 229 13.38 -5.82 6.79
N ALA A 230 12.45 -6.22 5.91
CA ALA A 230 12.76 -7.05 4.75
C ALA A 230 13.80 -6.39 3.83
N GLN A 231 13.72 -5.07 3.63
CA GLN A 231 14.72 -4.32 2.87
C GLN A 231 16.11 -4.40 3.52
N THR A 232 16.19 -4.41 4.86
CA THR A 232 17.46 -4.58 5.59
C THR A 232 18.05 -5.99 5.37
N ILE A 233 17.21 -7.03 5.31
CA ILE A 233 17.63 -8.41 5.07
C ILE A 233 18.14 -8.62 3.63
N LEU A 234 17.40 -8.06 2.66
CA LEU A 234 17.61 -8.31 1.23
C LEU A 234 18.63 -7.34 0.61
N GLY A 235 18.82 -6.17 1.23
CA GLY A 235 19.79 -5.17 0.80
C GLY A 235 19.44 -4.47 -0.51
N THR A 236 20.37 -3.65 -1.01
CA THR A 236 20.15 -2.81 -2.20
C THR A 236 20.00 -3.59 -3.50
N ASP A 237 20.54 -4.81 -3.56
CA ASP A 237 20.47 -5.63 -4.78
C ASP A 237 19.04 -6.06 -5.10
N TRP A 238 18.18 -6.20 -4.07
CA TRP A 238 16.76 -6.45 -4.27
C TRP A 238 16.06 -5.31 -5.03
N GLN A 239 16.38 -4.05 -4.71
CA GLN A 239 15.79 -2.89 -5.38
C GLN A 239 16.27 -2.78 -6.83
N LYS A 240 17.55 -3.05 -7.08
CA LYS A 240 18.11 -3.11 -8.45
C LYS A 240 17.42 -4.19 -9.28
N MET A 241 17.31 -5.40 -8.74
CA MET A 241 16.60 -6.50 -9.38
C MET A 241 15.14 -6.14 -9.70
N LEU A 242 14.42 -5.52 -8.77
CA LEU A 242 13.03 -5.11 -9.01
C LEU A 242 12.90 -4.08 -10.14
N ALA A 243 13.89 -3.21 -10.31
CA ALA A 243 13.93 -2.23 -11.39
C ALA A 243 14.28 -2.87 -12.75
N ASP A 244 15.14 -3.89 -12.75
CA ASP A 244 15.56 -4.59 -13.97
C ASP A 244 14.53 -5.62 -14.46
N LEU A 245 13.73 -6.19 -13.55
CA LEU A 245 12.74 -7.20 -13.90
C LEU A 245 11.59 -6.61 -14.74
N PRO A 246 11.30 -7.17 -15.93
CA PRO A 246 10.17 -6.72 -16.72
C PRO A 246 8.86 -7.05 -16.01
N ARG A 247 7.78 -6.36 -16.39
CA ARG A 247 6.42 -6.65 -15.94
C ARG A 247 6.04 -8.08 -16.33
N SER A 248 6.20 -9.00 -15.37
CA SER A 248 6.15 -10.46 -15.58
C SER A 248 5.60 -11.16 -14.33
N PRO A 249 5.19 -12.44 -14.42
CA PRO A 249 4.82 -13.22 -13.23
C PRO A 249 5.91 -13.22 -12.15
N ALA A 250 7.18 -13.29 -12.56
CA ALA A 250 8.32 -13.18 -11.65
C ALA A 250 8.30 -11.87 -10.85
N HIS A 251 8.05 -10.73 -11.50
CA HIS A 251 7.94 -9.43 -10.82
C HIS A 251 6.87 -9.43 -9.70
N PHE A 252 5.71 -10.04 -9.94
CA PHE A 252 4.66 -10.15 -8.92
C PHE A 252 5.01 -11.15 -7.82
N MET A 253 5.68 -12.26 -8.17
CA MET A 253 6.12 -13.27 -7.21
C MET A 253 7.18 -12.74 -6.25
N VAL A 254 8.20 -12.02 -6.74
CA VAL A 254 9.25 -11.48 -5.87
C VAL A 254 8.67 -10.48 -4.88
N ARG A 255 7.74 -9.61 -5.30
CA ARG A 255 7.02 -8.71 -4.38
C ARG A 255 6.25 -9.48 -3.32
N ALA A 256 5.54 -10.54 -3.71
CA ALA A 256 4.83 -11.40 -2.78
C ALA A 256 5.76 -12.09 -1.75
N VAL A 257 6.99 -12.46 -2.15
CA VAL A 257 8.00 -12.98 -1.22
C VAL A 257 8.40 -11.91 -0.20
N ARG A 258 8.62 -10.66 -0.63
CA ARG A 258 8.91 -9.55 0.30
C ARG A 258 7.75 -9.31 1.28
N ASP A 259 6.52 -9.27 0.77
CA ASP A 259 5.31 -9.13 1.60
C ASP A 259 5.23 -10.25 2.65
N HIS A 260 5.54 -11.51 2.28
CA HIS A 260 5.54 -12.62 3.24
C HIS A 260 6.64 -12.49 4.29
N ILE A 261 7.82 -11.95 3.96
CA ILE A 261 8.85 -11.63 4.96
C ILE A 261 8.29 -10.60 5.96
N ALA A 262 7.71 -9.51 5.45
CA ALA A 262 7.13 -8.46 6.27
C ALA A 262 6.03 -8.98 7.20
N ASP A 263 5.10 -9.76 6.64
CA ASP A 263 3.93 -10.26 7.34
C ASP A 263 4.26 -11.34 8.37
N CYS A 264 5.21 -12.23 8.06
CA CYS A 264 5.67 -13.26 8.99
C CYS A 264 6.56 -12.70 10.10
N TYR A 265 7.30 -11.63 9.83
CA TYR A 265 8.16 -10.98 10.82
C TYR A 265 7.37 -10.09 11.79
N LYS A 266 6.50 -9.22 11.26
CA LYS A 266 5.93 -8.11 12.03
C LYS A 266 4.40 -8.11 12.03
N THR A 267 3.76 -8.11 10.86
CA THR A 267 2.30 -7.89 10.74
C THR A 267 1.51 -8.91 11.55
N LEU A 268 1.54 -10.18 11.15
CA LEU A 268 0.71 -11.20 11.78
C LEU A 268 1.11 -11.48 13.23
N PRO A 269 2.40 -11.67 13.58
CA PRO A 269 2.79 -11.95 14.97
C PRO A 269 2.33 -10.85 15.93
N GLU A 270 2.48 -9.57 15.56
CA GLU A 270 2.11 -8.47 16.43
C GLU A 270 0.58 -8.29 16.52
N LEU A 271 -0.15 -8.51 15.43
CA LEU A 271 -1.63 -8.53 15.47
C LEU A 271 -2.15 -9.62 16.43
N PHE A 272 -1.58 -10.83 16.39
CA PHE A 272 -1.93 -11.91 17.34
C PHE A 272 -1.55 -11.55 18.78
N LYS A 273 -0.34 -11.03 19.00
CA LYS A 273 0.14 -10.61 20.32
C LYS A 273 -0.73 -9.52 20.95
N GLN A 274 -1.26 -8.60 20.13
CA GLN A 274 -2.16 -7.54 20.57
C GLN A 274 -3.64 -7.96 20.61
N ASN A 275 -3.97 -9.21 20.30
CA ASN A 275 -5.33 -9.72 20.19
C ASN A 275 -6.22 -8.88 19.24
N LYS A 276 -5.66 -8.44 18.10
CA LYS A 276 -6.34 -7.65 17.08
C LYS A 276 -7.16 -8.55 16.14
N THR A 277 -8.12 -9.29 16.68
CA THR A 277 -8.90 -10.32 15.96
C THR A 277 -9.55 -9.78 14.67
N GLU A 278 -10.15 -8.59 14.71
CA GLU A 278 -10.77 -7.97 13.51
C GLU A 278 -9.74 -7.74 12.40
N SER A 279 -8.59 -7.14 12.73
CA SER A 279 -7.53 -6.88 11.75
C SER A 279 -6.86 -8.16 11.25
N ILE A 280 -6.84 -9.23 12.05
CA ILE A 280 -6.42 -10.56 11.58
C ILE A 280 -7.40 -11.06 10.52
N HIS A 281 -8.72 -10.99 10.77
CA HIS A 281 -9.70 -11.34 9.76
C HIS A 281 -9.63 -10.45 8.52
N PHE A 282 -9.38 -9.14 8.69
CA PHE A 282 -9.22 -8.21 7.58
C PHE A 282 -7.97 -8.54 6.73
N TYR A 283 -6.85 -8.89 7.38
CA TYR A 283 -5.65 -9.40 6.71
C TYR A 283 -6.00 -10.61 5.84
N PHE A 284 -6.66 -11.62 6.42
CA PHE A 284 -7.00 -12.86 5.72
C PHE A 284 -8.07 -12.67 4.64
N GLY A 285 -8.94 -11.66 4.75
CA GLY A 285 -9.83 -11.23 3.68
C GLY A 285 -9.06 -10.67 2.48
N ASN A 286 -7.98 -9.93 2.73
CA ASN A 286 -7.10 -9.37 1.70
C ASN A 286 -6.01 -10.36 1.23
N PHE A 287 -5.87 -11.52 1.86
CA PHE A 287 -4.89 -12.53 1.49
C PHE A 287 -5.31 -13.32 0.24
N SER A 288 -5.01 -12.75 -0.92
CA SER A 288 -5.46 -13.26 -2.22
C SER A 288 -4.32 -13.41 -3.24
N SER A 289 -4.68 -13.85 -4.44
CA SER A 289 -3.82 -13.82 -5.63
C SER A 289 -2.48 -14.54 -5.42
N ILE A 290 -1.37 -13.89 -5.79
CA ILE A 290 -0.05 -14.52 -5.80
C ILE A 290 0.46 -14.87 -4.39
N ARG A 291 0.17 -14.04 -3.37
CA ARG A 291 0.54 -14.31 -1.97
C ARG A 291 -0.08 -15.62 -1.49
N LYS A 292 -1.39 -15.78 -1.71
CA LYS A 292 -2.12 -17.02 -1.39
C LYS A 292 -1.64 -18.22 -2.21
N LYS A 293 -1.27 -18.02 -3.49
CA LYS A 293 -0.81 -19.09 -4.38
C LYS A 293 0.51 -19.70 -3.93
N ILE A 294 1.45 -18.89 -3.42
CA ILE A 294 2.78 -19.36 -3.01
C ILE A 294 2.86 -19.73 -1.53
N PHE A 295 1.91 -19.27 -0.70
CA PHE A 295 1.82 -19.61 0.73
C PHE A 295 0.42 -20.11 1.14
N PRO A 296 -0.15 -21.13 0.47
CA PRO A 296 -1.53 -21.55 0.73
C PRO A 296 -1.72 -22.19 2.10
N VAL A 297 -0.69 -22.80 2.69
CA VAL A 297 -0.80 -23.43 4.02
C VAL A 297 -1.11 -22.43 5.13
N LEU A 298 -0.83 -21.13 4.94
CA LEU A 298 -1.22 -20.10 5.89
C LEU A 298 -2.75 -20.03 6.08
N ILE A 299 -3.53 -20.30 5.03
CA ILE A 299 -5.01 -20.35 5.12
C ILE A 299 -5.47 -21.53 5.97
N ASP A 300 -4.80 -22.68 5.88
CA ASP A 300 -5.15 -23.86 6.66
C ASP A 300 -4.96 -23.59 8.17
N TYR A 301 -3.85 -22.96 8.54
CA TYR A 301 -3.56 -22.60 9.93
C TYR A 301 -4.50 -21.51 10.44
N TYR A 302 -4.91 -20.57 9.59
CA TYR A 302 -5.95 -19.59 9.92
C TYR A 302 -7.30 -20.27 10.22
N GLN A 303 -7.70 -21.25 9.41
CA GLN A 303 -8.92 -22.02 9.65
C GLN A 303 -8.83 -22.82 10.95
N GLN A 304 -7.69 -23.47 11.21
CA GLN A 304 -7.45 -24.17 12.47
C GLN A 304 -7.55 -23.23 13.68
N TRP A 305 -7.00 -22.01 13.59
CA TRP A 305 -7.14 -21.01 14.65
C TRP A 305 -8.61 -20.65 14.89
N ILE A 306 -9.40 -20.41 13.83
CA ILE A 306 -10.84 -20.14 13.96
C ILE A 306 -11.57 -21.29 14.68
N GLU A 307 -11.22 -22.54 14.37
CA GLU A 307 -11.90 -23.71 14.94
C GLU A 307 -11.49 -24.02 16.37
N THR A 308 -10.26 -23.73 16.75
CA THR A 308 -9.67 -24.18 18.02
C THR A 308 -9.37 -23.06 19.01
N ASP A 309 -9.41 -21.80 18.56
CA ASP A 309 -8.94 -20.61 19.28
C ASP A 309 -7.47 -20.71 19.76
N ASN A 310 -6.70 -21.64 19.18
CA ASN A 310 -5.30 -21.87 19.53
C ASN A 310 -4.39 -21.21 18.50
N THR A 311 -3.71 -20.14 18.92
CA THR A 311 -2.78 -19.37 18.07
C THR A 311 -1.40 -20.01 17.92
N ALA A 312 -1.03 -20.94 18.81
CA ALA A 312 0.33 -21.47 18.88
C ALA A 312 0.82 -22.16 17.58
N PRO A 313 0.01 -23.01 16.91
CA PRO A 313 0.43 -23.61 15.63
C PRO A 313 0.71 -22.57 14.55
N LEU A 314 -0.14 -21.54 14.45
CA LEU A 314 0.00 -20.49 13.45
C LEU A 314 1.22 -19.61 13.75
N LEU A 315 1.44 -19.21 15.00
CA LEU A 315 2.63 -18.44 15.38
C LEU A 315 3.92 -19.21 15.11
N SER A 316 3.93 -20.52 15.34
CA SER A 316 5.07 -21.38 14.98
C SER A 316 5.27 -21.47 13.46
N LEU A 317 4.20 -21.53 12.67
CA LEU A 317 4.29 -21.47 11.22
C LEU A 317 4.93 -20.15 10.75
N LEU A 318 4.51 -19.01 11.32
CA LEU A 318 5.00 -17.69 10.92
C LEU A 318 6.50 -17.53 11.16
N ASP A 319 7.00 -17.98 12.31
CA ASP A 319 8.43 -17.94 12.64
C ASP A 319 9.27 -18.73 11.63
N ASN A 320 8.86 -19.96 11.33
CA ASN A 320 9.54 -20.79 10.33
C ASN A 320 9.42 -20.22 8.91
N ALA A 321 8.24 -19.70 8.56
CA ALA A 321 7.99 -19.08 7.26
C ALA A 321 8.83 -17.82 7.07
N PHE A 322 9.03 -17.00 8.10
CA PHE A 322 9.91 -15.83 8.04
C PHE A 322 11.32 -16.22 7.61
N HIS A 323 11.90 -17.25 8.22
CA HIS A 323 13.23 -17.76 7.86
C HIS A 323 13.26 -18.32 6.43
N HIS A 324 12.22 -19.08 6.03
CA HIS A 324 12.08 -19.61 4.69
C HIS A 324 12.04 -18.51 3.62
N TRP A 325 11.13 -17.54 3.76
CA TRP A 325 10.98 -16.44 2.79
C TRP A 325 12.21 -15.55 2.74
N SER A 326 12.87 -15.32 3.89
CA SER A 326 14.13 -14.56 3.95
C SER A 326 15.26 -15.26 3.19
N LYS A 327 15.33 -16.60 3.27
CA LYS A 327 16.30 -17.39 2.50
C LYS A 327 15.95 -17.35 1.02
N LEU A 328 14.69 -17.61 0.65
CA LEU A 328 14.25 -17.57 -0.74
C LEU A 328 14.50 -16.21 -1.39
N GLY A 329 14.30 -15.11 -0.65
CA GLY A 329 14.61 -13.76 -1.14
C GLY A 329 16.08 -13.59 -1.52
N LYS A 330 17.01 -14.21 -0.77
CA LYS A 330 18.45 -14.21 -1.10
C LYS A 330 18.75 -15.11 -2.31
N ASP A 331 18.15 -16.30 -2.36
CA ASP A 331 18.30 -17.22 -3.49
C ASP A 331 17.79 -16.59 -4.80
N ILE A 332 16.72 -15.78 -4.74
CA ILE A 332 16.20 -14.99 -5.87
C ILE A 332 17.23 -13.94 -6.34
N ILE A 333 17.90 -13.23 -5.42
CA ILE A 333 18.95 -12.26 -5.75
C ILE A 333 20.12 -12.98 -6.44
N ASP A 334 20.53 -14.14 -5.94
CA ASP A 334 21.61 -14.91 -6.53
C ASP A 334 21.24 -15.42 -7.93
N CYS A 335 20.00 -15.90 -8.11
CA CYS A 335 19.44 -16.25 -9.41
C CYS A 335 19.44 -15.06 -10.38
N TRP A 336 19.06 -13.86 -9.93
CA TRP A 336 19.11 -12.65 -10.75
C TRP A 336 20.55 -12.31 -11.17
N LYS A 337 21.51 -12.40 -10.24
CA LYS A 337 22.93 -12.14 -10.54
C LYS A 337 23.51 -13.15 -11.53
N GLU A 338 23.09 -14.41 -11.46
CA GLU A 338 23.57 -15.47 -12.36
C GLU A 338 23.03 -15.32 -13.78
N PHE A 339 21.73 -15.03 -13.92
CA PHE A 339 21.04 -15.07 -15.22
C PHE A 339 20.80 -13.68 -15.85
N GLY A 340 21.02 -12.59 -15.13
CA GLY A 340 20.85 -11.21 -15.61
C GLY A 340 19.45 -10.95 -16.18
N ASP A 341 19.40 -10.36 -17.38
CA ASP A 341 18.16 -10.04 -18.11
C ASP A 341 17.28 -11.28 -18.38
N ASN A 342 17.86 -12.48 -18.37
CA ASN A 342 17.13 -13.73 -18.59
C ASN A 342 16.65 -14.39 -17.30
N SER A 343 16.77 -13.73 -16.14
CA SER A 343 16.45 -14.32 -14.83
C SER A 343 14.97 -14.62 -14.59
N ALA A 344 14.04 -13.91 -15.23
CA ALA A 344 12.61 -13.97 -14.90
C ALA A 344 12.01 -15.40 -14.91
N PRO A 345 12.23 -16.26 -15.94
CA PRO A 345 11.71 -17.63 -15.92
C PRO A 345 12.31 -18.50 -14.81
N TYR A 346 13.60 -18.30 -14.49
CA TYR A 346 14.28 -19.06 -13.43
C TYR A 346 13.79 -18.67 -12.04
N ILE A 347 13.57 -17.37 -11.81
CA ILE A 347 12.97 -16.86 -10.57
C ILE A 347 11.55 -17.39 -10.42
N GLU A 348 10.75 -17.39 -11.48
CA GLU A 348 9.38 -17.92 -11.44
C GLU A 348 9.37 -19.41 -11.06
N GLU A 349 10.25 -20.22 -11.64
CA GLU A 349 10.37 -21.64 -11.31
C GLU A 349 10.86 -21.87 -9.88
N LEU A 350 11.87 -21.11 -9.45
CA LEU A 350 12.39 -21.16 -8.08
C LEU A 350 11.29 -20.89 -7.04
N VAL A 351 10.50 -19.82 -7.23
CA VAL A 351 9.40 -19.48 -6.30
C VAL A 351 8.30 -20.56 -6.31
N LYS A 352 7.98 -21.14 -7.46
CA LYS A 352 6.99 -22.24 -7.53
C LYS A 352 7.46 -23.48 -6.77
N GLN A 353 8.72 -23.85 -6.93
CA GLN A 353 9.30 -25.02 -6.24
C GLN A 353 9.38 -24.81 -4.73
N GLN A 354 9.62 -23.58 -4.30
CA GLN A 354 9.76 -23.19 -2.89
C GLN A 354 8.45 -22.66 -2.26
N SER A 355 7.31 -22.83 -2.94
CA SER A 355 6.00 -22.45 -2.40
C SER A 355 5.63 -23.32 -1.20
N LEU A 356 5.22 -22.71 -0.09
CA LEU A 356 4.89 -23.42 1.15
C LEU A 356 3.50 -24.07 1.09
N ASN A 357 3.49 -25.34 0.68
CA ASN A 357 2.32 -26.22 0.65
C ASN A 357 2.37 -27.26 1.78
N LYS A 358 1.22 -27.86 2.13
CA LYS A 358 1.11 -28.94 3.15
C LYS A 358 2.13 -30.08 2.97
N THR A 359 2.53 -30.39 1.73
CA THR A 359 3.47 -31.48 1.43
C THR A 359 4.92 -31.16 1.83
N ILE A 360 5.34 -29.90 1.76
CA ILE A 360 6.73 -29.48 2.00
C ILE A 360 7.02 -29.39 3.50
N LEU A 361 6.06 -28.88 4.29
CA LEU A 361 6.17 -28.83 5.76
C LEU A 361 6.23 -30.22 6.43
N ASN A 362 5.85 -31.29 5.73
CA ASN A 362 5.96 -32.66 6.23
C ASN A 362 7.30 -33.34 5.86
N CYS A 363 8.04 -32.81 4.87
CA CYS A 363 9.37 -33.32 4.53
C CYS A 363 10.45 -32.70 5.41
N ASP A 364 10.29 -31.42 5.77
CA ASP A 364 11.09 -30.79 6.80
C ASP A 364 10.39 -30.97 8.14
N THR A 365 10.64 -32.12 8.79
CA THR A 365 10.67 -32.08 10.25
C THR A 365 11.65 -30.98 10.61
N LEU A 366 11.11 -29.84 11.05
CA LEU A 366 11.83 -28.71 11.63
C LEU A 366 12.60 -29.22 12.85
N THR A 367 13.73 -29.87 12.55
CA THR A 367 14.73 -30.37 13.45
C THR A 367 15.91 -29.43 13.35
N ASN A 368 15.71 -28.20 13.82
CA ASN A 368 16.80 -27.44 14.41
C ASN A 368 16.42 -27.16 15.85
N LYS A 369 16.76 -28.14 16.70
CA LYS A 369 17.05 -27.90 18.10
C LYS A 369 18.25 -26.96 18.19
N HIS A 370 17.99 -25.72 18.58
CA HIS A 370 18.88 -24.88 19.38
C HIS A 370 17.97 -24.39 20.51
N GLU A 371 18.07 -24.78 21.78
CA GLU A 371 19.08 -25.47 22.60
C GLU A 371 18.45 -26.62 23.41
#